data_AF-A0A927IGK9-F1
#
_entry.id   AF-A0A927IGK9-F1
#
_cell.length_a   1.000
_cell.length_b   1.000
_cell.length_c   1.000
_cell.angle_alpha   90.00
_cell.angle_beta   90.00
_cell.angle_gamma   90.00
#
_symmetry.space_group_name_H-M   'P 1'
#
loop_
_entity.id
_entity.type
_entity.pdbx_description
1 polymer ?
#
loop_
_entity_poly.entity_id
_entity_poly.type
_entity_poly.pdbx_seq_one_letter_code
_entity_poly.pdbx_strand_id
1 'polypeptide(L)'
;MDATSGMGALKVSGRWHPQGRFPCLYTSTTPETALQEMLAANRYNRLQDHRSLPSTLVDIRAELFHLLDLTNGKLRQRLRLSNIAIQNCDWRNTNRFDRAEAITQALGRAAFDLGYEGIIAPSTTSNPNGRNVVIFPGKLLRSESIKLLTPIPNT
;
A
#
# COMPACT_ATOMS: atom_id res chain seq x y z
N MET A 1 -14.58 10.30 8.65
CA MET A 1 -14.12 9.61 7.42
C MET A 1 -13.94 8.16 7.80
N ASP A 2 -14.54 7.23 7.06
CA ASP A 2 -14.42 5.80 7.36
C ASP A 2 -13.00 5.31 7.01
N ALA A 3 -12.28 4.77 7.99
CA ALA A 3 -10.88 4.35 7.89
C ALA A 3 -10.67 3.20 6.89
N THR A 4 -11.72 2.43 6.58
CA THR A 4 -11.66 1.29 5.65
C THR A 4 -12.15 1.63 4.24
N SER A 5 -12.63 2.86 4.01
CA SER A 5 -13.18 3.25 2.71
C SER A 5 -12.14 3.41 1.60
N GLY A 6 -10.87 3.69 1.94
CA GLY A 6 -9.80 3.92 0.96
C GLY A 6 -9.95 5.19 0.11
N MET A 7 -10.93 6.05 0.42
CA MET A 7 -11.26 7.24 -0.38
C MET A 7 -10.16 8.30 -0.42
N GLY A 8 -9.23 8.28 0.54
CA GLY A 8 -8.04 9.15 0.52
C GLY A 8 -7.19 8.96 -0.74
N ALA A 9 -7.11 7.74 -1.26
CA ALA A 9 -6.37 7.39 -2.48
C ALA A 9 -6.91 8.09 -3.75
N LEU A 10 -8.16 8.54 -3.74
CA LEU A 10 -8.70 9.30 -4.87
C LEU A 10 -8.14 10.73 -4.92
N LYS A 11 -7.65 11.26 -3.79
CA LYS A 11 -7.18 12.65 -3.67
C LYS A 11 -5.69 12.80 -3.94
N VAL A 12 -4.90 11.76 -3.71
CA VAL A 12 -3.44 11.79 -3.83
C VAL A 12 -2.94 10.50 -4.45
N SER A 13 -1.91 10.58 -5.31
CA SER A 13 -1.23 9.38 -5.80
C SER A 13 -0.49 8.67 -4.65
N GLY A 14 -0.36 7.36 -4.77
CA GLY A 14 0.53 6.54 -3.94
C GLY A 14 1.46 5.69 -4.79
N ARG A 15 2.30 4.88 -4.14
CA ARG A 15 3.21 3.96 -4.86
C ARG A 15 2.48 2.95 -5.75
N TRP A 16 1.28 2.54 -5.37
CA TRP A 16 0.54 1.41 -5.95
C TRP A 16 -0.79 1.84 -6.58
N HIS A 17 -1.01 3.15 -6.73
CA HIS A 17 -2.17 3.68 -7.45
C HIS A 17 -1.87 5.10 -7.96
N PRO A 18 -2.32 5.45 -9.17
CA PRO A 18 -2.35 6.84 -9.61
C PRO A 18 -3.55 7.58 -8.99
N GLN A 19 -3.39 8.89 -8.77
CA GLN A 19 -4.44 9.76 -8.24
C GLN A 19 -5.75 9.63 -9.04
N GLY A 20 -6.87 9.61 -8.32
CA GLY A 20 -8.22 9.66 -8.91
C GLY A 20 -8.69 8.38 -9.59
N ARG A 21 -7.93 7.27 -9.55
CA ARG A 21 -8.25 6.07 -10.33
C ARG A 21 -9.15 5.07 -9.61
N PHE A 22 -8.84 4.74 -8.36
CA PHE A 22 -9.63 3.83 -7.52
C PHE A 22 -9.30 4.02 -6.03
N PRO A 23 -10.23 3.71 -5.11
CA PRO A 23 -9.94 3.70 -3.68
C PRO A 23 -8.99 2.55 -3.34
N CYS A 24 -8.03 2.81 -2.46
CA CYS A 24 -7.18 1.77 -1.90
C CYS A 24 -6.76 2.09 -0.46
N LEU A 25 -6.53 1.05 0.33
CA LEU A 25 -6.00 1.13 1.69
C LEU A 25 -4.55 0.65 1.70
N TYR A 26 -3.67 1.41 2.33
CA TYR A 26 -2.30 0.97 2.61
C TYR A 26 -2.27 0.40 4.02
N THR A 27 -1.97 -0.88 4.13
CA THR A 27 -1.75 -1.55 5.41
C THR A 27 -0.43 -2.31 5.38
N SER A 28 0.01 -2.76 6.55
CA SER A 28 1.19 -3.61 6.70
C SER A 28 0.84 -4.82 7.54
N THR A 29 1.58 -5.91 7.37
CA THR A 29 1.32 -7.16 8.10
C THR A 29 1.81 -7.15 9.54
N THR A 30 2.57 -6.13 9.94
CA THR A 30 3.03 -5.95 11.33
C THR A 30 2.93 -4.47 11.74
N PRO A 31 2.69 -4.18 13.03
CA PRO A 31 2.62 -2.80 13.53
C PRO A 31 3.93 -2.02 13.33
N GLU A 32 5.09 -2.68 13.47
CA GLU A 32 6.40 -2.05 13.26
C GLU A 32 6.59 -1.62 11.82
N THR A 33 6.16 -2.45 10.86
CA THR A 33 6.21 -2.13 9.43
C THR A 33 5.31 -0.94 9.12
N ALA A 34 4.09 -0.92 9.66
CA ALA A 34 3.14 0.17 9.46
C ALA A 34 3.70 1.51 10.00
N LEU A 35 4.26 1.49 11.22
CA LEU A 35 4.88 2.66 11.83
C LEU A 35 6.09 3.16 11.01
N GLN A 36 6.94 2.25 10.54
CA GLN A 36 8.11 2.60 9.73
C GLN A 36 7.73 3.21 8.37
N GLU A 37 6.72 2.66 7.69
CA GLU A 37 6.20 3.23 6.43
C GLU A 37 5.56 4.61 6.65
N MET A 38 4.78 4.78 7.72
CA MET A 38 4.19 6.08 8.09
C MET A 38 5.27 7.13 8.35
N LEU A 39 6.28 6.80 9.19
CA LEU A 39 7.38 7.72 9.49
C LEU A 39 8.21 8.02 8.24
N ALA A 40 8.50 7.02 7.39
CA ALA A 40 9.22 7.24 6.14
C ALA A 40 8.47 8.15 5.18
N ALA A 41 7.15 7.98 5.03
CA ALA A 41 6.31 8.86 4.23
C ALA A 41 6.30 10.30 4.77
N ASN A 42 6.24 10.47 6.08
CA ASN A 42 6.27 11.78 6.73
C ASN A 42 7.63 12.47 6.60
N ARG A 43 8.73 11.73 6.80
CA ARG A 43 10.10 12.24 6.60
C ARG A 43 10.33 12.68 5.15
N TYR A 44 9.80 11.94 4.18
CA TYR A 44 9.84 12.36 2.78
C TYR A 44 9.16 13.73 2.59
N ASN A 45 8.04 13.95 3.27
CA ASN A 45 7.33 15.23 3.31
C ASN A 45 7.96 16.27 4.26
N ARG A 46 9.21 16.03 4.71
CA ARG A 46 9.98 16.89 5.63
C ARG A 46 9.31 17.11 6.99
N LEU A 47 8.42 16.21 7.40
CA LEU A 47 7.83 16.21 8.72
C LEU A 47 8.71 15.39 9.67
N GLN A 48 9.16 16.02 10.76
CA GLN A 48 9.97 15.36 11.78
C GLN A 48 9.13 14.34 12.57
N ASP A 49 9.77 13.28 13.08
CA ASP A 49 9.07 12.18 13.76
C ASP A 49 8.26 12.67 14.98
N HIS A 50 8.79 13.60 15.77
CA HIS A 50 8.07 14.16 16.92
C HIS A 50 6.81 14.95 16.53
N ARG A 51 6.70 15.40 15.27
CA ARG A 51 5.50 16.03 14.71
C ARG A 51 4.59 15.05 13.99
N SER A 52 5.09 13.85 13.72
CA SER A 52 4.31 12.73 13.18
C SER A 52 3.53 12.00 14.26
N LEU A 53 3.76 12.34 15.53
CA LEU A 53 3.13 11.75 16.70
C LEU A 53 2.36 12.84 17.48
N PRO A 54 1.26 12.47 18.17
CA PRO A 54 0.69 11.12 18.27
C PRO A 54 0.04 10.68 16.95
N SER A 55 0.14 9.38 16.65
CA SER A 55 -0.56 8.74 15.54
C SER A 55 -1.34 7.54 16.07
N THR A 56 -2.53 7.30 15.52
CA THR A 56 -3.35 6.15 15.89
C THR A 56 -3.00 4.98 14.98
N LEU A 57 -2.45 3.92 15.56
CA LEU A 57 -2.28 2.64 14.89
C LEU A 57 -3.54 1.81 15.05
N VAL A 58 -4.09 1.33 13.94
CA VAL A 58 -5.34 0.56 13.90
C VAL A 58 -5.07 -0.86 13.42
N ASP A 59 -5.79 -1.82 14.00
CA ASP A 59 -5.81 -3.19 13.52
C ASP A 59 -6.99 -3.41 12.55
N ILE A 60 -6.68 -4.00 11.41
CA ILE A 60 -7.64 -4.30 10.34
C ILE A 60 -7.54 -5.79 10.03
N ARG A 61 -8.62 -6.51 10.34
CA ARG A 61 -8.80 -7.88 9.86
C ARG A 61 -9.34 -7.85 8.44
N ALA A 62 -8.58 -8.43 7.51
CA ALA A 62 -8.98 -8.56 6.13
C ALA A 62 -8.95 -10.02 5.67
N GLU A 63 -10.05 -10.50 5.09
CA GLU A 63 -10.17 -11.82 4.45
C GLU A 63 -10.18 -11.64 2.93
N LEU A 64 -9.01 -11.84 2.32
CA LEU A 64 -8.73 -11.58 0.91
C LEU A 64 -8.35 -12.90 0.22
N PHE A 65 -8.95 -13.17 -0.93
CA PHE A 65 -8.79 -14.42 -1.68
C PHE A 65 -7.91 -14.25 -2.91
N HIS A 66 -8.02 -13.11 -3.60
CA HIS A 66 -7.33 -12.89 -4.86
C HIS A 66 -6.38 -11.69 -4.76
N LEU A 67 -5.15 -11.97 -4.36
CA LEU A 67 -4.09 -10.97 -4.21
C LEU A 67 -2.98 -11.17 -5.24
N LEU A 68 -2.49 -10.06 -5.80
CA LEU A 68 -1.26 -10.07 -6.59
C LEU A 68 -0.07 -10.06 -5.64
N ASP A 69 0.56 -11.21 -5.42
CA ASP A 69 1.71 -11.33 -4.53
C ASP A 69 3.04 -11.01 -5.22
N LEU A 70 3.44 -9.74 -5.16
CA LEU A 70 4.71 -9.28 -5.70
C LEU A 70 5.91 -9.67 -4.84
N THR A 71 5.73 -10.34 -3.70
CA THR A 71 6.81 -10.95 -2.92
C THR A 71 7.19 -12.34 -3.47
N ASN A 72 6.30 -12.98 -4.21
CA ASN A 72 6.56 -14.25 -4.89
C ASN A 72 7.52 -14.10 -6.09
N GLY A 73 8.75 -14.63 -5.94
CA GLY A 73 9.78 -14.55 -6.96
C GLY A 73 9.41 -15.24 -8.29
N LYS A 74 8.69 -16.37 -8.25
CA LYS A 74 8.25 -17.08 -9.46
C LYS A 74 7.22 -16.26 -10.24
N LEU A 75 6.29 -15.63 -9.53
CA LEU A 75 5.30 -14.74 -10.16
C LEU A 75 5.98 -13.54 -10.83
N ARG A 76 6.90 -12.88 -10.12
CA ARG A 76 7.68 -11.78 -10.68
C ARG A 76 8.46 -12.17 -11.94
N GLN A 77 9.10 -13.34 -11.95
CA GLN A 77 9.81 -13.84 -13.12
C GLN A 77 8.87 -14.05 -14.32
N ARG A 78 7.68 -14.63 -14.11
CA ARG A 78 6.66 -14.79 -15.16
C ARG A 78 6.19 -13.45 -15.72
N LEU A 79 6.08 -12.44 -14.86
CA LEU A 79 5.74 -11.07 -15.24
C LEU A 79 6.94 -10.25 -15.76
N ARG A 80 8.14 -10.86 -15.85
CA ARG A 80 9.40 -10.19 -16.20
C ARG A 80 9.66 -8.92 -15.37
N LEU A 81 9.28 -8.98 -14.10
CA LEU A 81 9.33 -7.85 -13.18
C LEU A 81 10.53 -7.98 -12.23
N SER A 82 11.47 -7.04 -12.31
CA SER A 82 12.62 -7.00 -11.41
C SER A 82 12.22 -6.56 -10.01
N ASN A 83 12.67 -7.29 -8.99
CA ASN A 83 12.47 -6.89 -7.59
C ASN A 83 13.14 -5.55 -7.29
N ILE A 84 14.31 -5.31 -7.86
CA ILE A 84 15.05 -4.05 -7.71
C ILE A 84 14.25 -2.89 -8.32
N ALA A 85 13.64 -3.11 -9.50
CA ALA A 85 12.81 -2.09 -10.14
C ALA A 85 11.59 -1.71 -9.29
N ILE A 86 10.98 -2.68 -8.59
CA ILE A 86 9.89 -2.42 -7.65
C ILE A 86 10.38 -1.61 -6.43
N GLN A 87 11.46 -2.08 -5.79
CA GLN A 87 11.96 -1.50 -4.54
C GLN A 87 12.52 -0.10 -4.73
N ASN A 88 13.25 0.14 -5.82
CA ASN A 88 13.87 1.43 -6.13
C ASN A 88 12.94 2.36 -6.93
N CYS A 89 11.67 1.99 -7.10
CA CYS A 89 10.72 2.81 -7.84
C CYS A 89 10.46 4.14 -7.11
N ASP A 90 11.03 5.22 -7.66
CA ASP A 90 10.73 6.59 -7.24
C ASP A 90 9.50 7.12 -7.98
N TRP A 91 8.34 6.58 -7.60
CA TRP A 91 7.05 6.95 -8.17
C TRP A 91 6.74 8.45 -8.00
N ARG A 92 7.27 9.08 -6.94
CA ARG A 92 7.02 10.49 -6.65
C ARG A 92 7.71 11.39 -7.66
N ASN A 93 8.99 11.13 -7.92
CA ASN A 93 9.71 11.87 -8.96
C ASN A 93 9.17 11.56 -10.35
N THR A 94 8.82 10.30 -10.62
CA THR A 94 8.19 9.89 -11.89
C THR A 94 6.90 10.69 -12.15
N ASN A 95 6.00 10.79 -11.16
CA ASN A 95 4.78 11.58 -11.31
C ASN A 95 5.05 13.09 -11.38
N ARG A 96 5.97 13.61 -10.57
CA ARG A 96 6.19 15.06 -10.43
C ARG A 96 6.97 15.65 -11.59
N PHE A 97 8.07 15.02 -11.97
CA PHE A 97 9.02 15.53 -12.95
C PHE A 97 8.78 14.96 -14.33
N ASP A 98 8.62 13.63 -14.43
CA ASP A 98 8.44 12.97 -15.72
C ASP A 98 6.99 13.03 -16.22
N ARG A 99 6.06 13.45 -15.34
CA ARG A 99 4.61 13.52 -15.60
C ARG A 99 4.04 12.19 -16.11
N ALA A 100 4.63 11.09 -15.66
CA ALA A 100 4.31 9.73 -16.12
C ALA A 100 3.75 8.86 -14.98
N GLU A 101 3.04 7.81 -15.36
CA GLU A 101 2.65 6.72 -14.44
C GLU A 101 3.88 5.89 -14.09
N ALA A 102 4.12 5.66 -12.80
CA ALA A 102 5.22 4.82 -12.35
C ALA A 102 4.90 3.32 -12.55
N ILE A 103 5.92 2.48 -12.74
CA ILE A 103 5.71 1.03 -12.96
C ILE A 103 4.91 0.37 -11.84
N THR A 104 5.11 0.78 -10.59
CA THR A 104 4.37 0.27 -9.42
C THR A 104 2.91 0.71 -9.43
N GLN A 105 2.60 1.90 -9.93
CA GLN A 105 1.22 2.38 -10.14
C GLN A 105 0.54 1.63 -11.28
N ALA A 106 1.26 1.38 -12.39
CA ALA A 106 0.75 0.61 -13.51
C ALA A 106 0.40 -0.83 -13.09
N LEU A 107 1.23 -1.46 -12.25
CA LEU A 107 0.91 -2.77 -11.63
C LEU A 107 -0.32 -2.69 -10.73
N GLY A 108 -0.40 -1.63 -9.91
CA GLY A 108 -1.58 -1.27 -9.12
C GLY A 108 -2.87 -1.27 -9.92
N ARG A 109 -2.88 -0.46 -10.99
CA ARG A 109 -4.00 -0.31 -11.91
C ARG A 109 -4.32 -1.61 -12.63
N ALA A 110 -3.33 -2.33 -13.13
CA ALA A 110 -3.55 -3.62 -13.79
C ALA A 110 -4.20 -4.64 -12.84
N ALA A 111 -3.72 -4.75 -11.59
CA ALA A 111 -4.31 -5.63 -10.59
C ALA A 111 -5.79 -5.26 -10.32
N PHE A 112 -6.07 -3.97 -10.12
CA PHE A 112 -7.44 -3.48 -9.91
C PHE A 112 -8.36 -3.79 -11.11
N ASP A 113 -7.90 -3.48 -12.32
CA ASP A 113 -8.68 -3.66 -13.55
C ASP A 113 -8.93 -5.15 -13.84
N LEU A 114 -8.02 -6.05 -13.46
CA LEU A 114 -8.18 -7.51 -13.54
C LEU A 114 -9.02 -8.12 -12.40
N GLY A 115 -9.51 -7.31 -11.46
CA GLY A 115 -10.39 -7.78 -10.39
C GLY A 115 -9.69 -8.44 -9.21
N TYR A 116 -8.39 -8.17 -9.00
CA TYR A 116 -7.74 -8.52 -7.75
C TYR A 116 -8.32 -7.69 -6.59
N GLU A 117 -8.31 -8.25 -5.39
CA GLU A 117 -8.72 -7.58 -4.14
C GLU A 117 -7.61 -6.70 -3.56
N GLY A 118 -6.39 -6.83 -4.08
CA GLY A 118 -5.24 -6.08 -3.59
C GLY A 118 -3.90 -6.60 -4.09
N ILE A 119 -2.84 -6.04 -3.52
CA ILE A 119 -1.44 -6.36 -3.82
C ILE A 119 -0.70 -6.64 -2.51
N ILE A 120 0.09 -7.71 -2.46
CA ILE A 120 1.11 -7.90 -1.43
C ILE A 120 2.44 -7.41 -2.01
N ALA A 121 3.07 -6.47 -1.32
CA ALA A 121 4.32 -5.86 -1.73
C ALA A 121 5.39 -5.97 -0.64
N PRO A 122 6.69 -6.07 -1.01
CA PRO A 122 7.75 -5.90 -0.04
C PRO A 122 7.71 -4.47 0.52
N SER A 123 7.87 -4.33 1.83
CA SER A 123 8.16 -3.04 2.43
C SER A 123 9.58 -2.62 2.06
N THR A 124 9.76 -1.35 1.73
CA THR A 124 11.09 -0.79 1.42
C THR A 124 11.74 -0.13 2.63
N THR A 125 11.01 0.00 3.74
CA THR A 125 11.41 0.79 4.91
C THR A 125 11.62 -0.05 6.16
N SER A 126 11.27 -1.33 6.14
CA SER A 126 11.33 -2.23 7.30
C SER A 126 12.28 -3.42 7.11
N ASN A 127 12.41 -4.24 8.15
CA ASN A 127 13.11 -5.53 8.16
C ASN A 127 12.89 -6.35 6.86
N PRO A 128 13.83 -7.26 6.48
CA PRO A 128 13.80 -7.97 5.20
C PRO A 128 12.53 -8.79 4.91
N ASN A 129 11.69 -9.03 5.92
CA ASN A 129 10.43 -9.77 5.83
C ASN A 129 9.17 -8.89 5.93
N GLY A 130 9.31 -7.57 6.09
CA GLY A 130 8.16 -6.68 6.20
C GLY A 130 7.37 -6.61 4.89
N ARG A 131 6.04 -6.67 5.01
CA ARG A 131 5.13 -6.70 3.88
C ARG A 131 4.06 -5.63 4.05
N ASN A 132 3.75 -4.98 2.94
CA ASN A 132 2.61 -4.12 2.81
C ASN A 132 1.51 -4.86 2.05
N VAL A 133 0.27 -4.63 2.46
CA VAL A 133 -0.92 -5.07 1.73
C VAL A 133 -1.65 -3.82 1.29
N VAL A 134 -1.79 -3.65 -0.02
CA VAL A 134 -2.63 -2.62 -0.59
C VAL A 134 -3.97 -3.26 -0.91
N ILE A 135 -5.01 -2.88 -0.18
CA ILE A 135 -6.34 -3.45 -0.35
C ILE A 135 -7.15 -2.55 -1.26
N PHE A 136 -7.96 -3.13 -2.15
CA PHE A 136 -8.89 -2.44 -3.03
C PHE A 136 -10.32 -2.67 -2.53
N PRO A 137 -10.89 -1.78 -1.68
CA PRO A 137 -12.19 -2.02 -1.06
C PRO A 137 -13.33 -2.24 -2.07
N GLY A 138 -13.26 -1.58 -3.23
CA GLY A 138 -14.23 -1.74 -4.30
C GLY A 138 -14.12 -3.05 -5.10
N LYS A 139 -13.19 -3.94 -4.76
CA LYS A 139 -12.97 -5.23 -5.45
C LYS A 139 -13.11 -6.44 -4.54
N LEU A 140 -13.44 -6.24 -3.27
CA LEU A 140 -13.64 -7.34 -2.32
C LEU A 140 -14.75 -8.26 -2.80
N LEU A 141 -14.49 -9.57 -2.74
CA LEU A 141 -15.49 -10.58 -3.12
C LEU A 141 -16.63 -10.68 -2.11
N ARG A 142 -16.38 -10.29 -0.85
CA ARG A 142 -17.38 -10.24 0.21
C ARG A 142 -17.37 -8.87 0.87
N SER A 143 -18.54 -8.29 1.08
CA SER A 143 -18.70 -7.00 1.75
C SER A 143 -18.18 -6.99 3.20
N GLU A 144 -18.17 -8.15 3.87
CA GLU A 144 -17.64 -8.31 5.23
C GLU A 144 -16.13 -8.60 5.31
N SER A 145 -15.43 -8.60 4.16
CA SER A 145 -14.01 -8.97 4.10
C SER A 145 -13.08 -8.00 4.82
N ILE A 146 -13.51 -6.81 5.24
CA ILE A 146 -12.67 -5.87 6.00
C ILE A 146 -13.40 -5.45 7.28
N LYS A 147 -12.75 -5.65 8.43
CA LYS A 147 -13.25 -5.23 9.74
C LYS A 147 -12.14 -4.47 10.48
N LEU A 148 -12.45 -3.26 10.91
CA LEU A 148 -11.64 -2.51 11.86
C LEU A 148 -11.86 -3.14 13.24
N LEU A 149 -10.80 -3.66 13.87
CA LEU A 149 -10.93 -4.36 15.14
C LEU A 149 -10.91 -3.38 16.31
N THR A 150 -9.86 -2.58 16.42
CA THR A 150 -9.71 -1.49 17.41
C THR A 150 -8.46 -0.68 17.06
N PRO A 151 -8.22 0.49 17.68
CA PRO A 151 -6.84 0.92 17.92
C PRO A 151 -6.09 -0.21 18.63
N ILE A 152 -4.81 -0.41 18.31
CA ILE A 152 -3.98 -1.32 19.13
C ILE A 152 -3.98 -0.75 20.56
N PRO A 153 -4.36 -1.53 21.59
CA PRO A 153 -4.34 -1.02 22.96
C PRO A 153 -2.94 -0.51 23.29
N ASN A 154 -2.84 0.68 23.89
CA ASN A 154 -1.61 1.10 24.55
C ASN A 154 -1.39 0.12 25.71
N THR A 155 -0.56 -0.90 25.51
CA THR A 155 -0.08 -1.78 26.59
C THR A 155 0.85 -1.01 27.52
#